data_AF-A0A2W0FHN4-F1
#
_entry.id   AF-A0A2W0FHN4-F1
#
_cell.length_a   1.000
_cell.length_b   1.000
_cell.length_c   1.000
_cell.angle_alpha   90.00
_cell.angle_beta   90.00
_cell.angle_gamma   90.00
#
_symmetry.space_group_name_H-M   'P 1'
#
loop_
_entity.id
_entity.type
_entity.pdbx_description
1 polymer ?
#
loop_
_entity_poly.entity_id
_entity_poly.type
_entity_poly.pdbx_seq_one_letter_code
_entity_poly.pdbx_strand_id
1 'polypeptide(L)'
;MPAPMRTLAPLFWSPDLGIDYAAPSLSLDQLLPKVGQTASAYFERLDHIQPGETLQLIWCPPVSDLNGWSEQPSEIAQSHLLRVRIDGAAPMPPAPLLDIHQGQQRYRFQVLSCTPLLAFLQAQPLDPAAWQLVRIGDEHGNTRLNWDAPRWCARAQVQGLTYLVAGDGHEGHMQMLLEVGEQQWVGLLSVYLSPGGNDYDLGRRVLEGPELRSIRQALAKARPLSDSQDAYLER
;
A
#
# COMPACT_ATOMS: atom_id res chain seq x y z
N MET A 1 7.55 -20.51 15.40
CA MET A 1 7.76 -19.72 14.17
C MET A 1 8.02 -18.29 14.60
N PRO A 2 9.00 -17.57 14.02
CA PRO A 2 9.15 -16.14 14.29
C PRO A 2 7.86 -15.41 13.91
N ALA A 3 7.50 -14.37 14.66
CA ALA A 3 6.35 -13.54 14.34
C ALA A 3 6.53 -12.94 12.92
N PRO A 4 5.46 -12.84 12.12
CA PRO A 4 5.53 -12.20 10.82
C PRO A 4 6.00 -10.76 10.98
N MET A 5 6.85 -10.31 10.04
CA MET A 5 7.34 -8.94 10.04
C MET A 5 6.20 -7.99 9.72
N ARG A 6 6.05 -6.93 10.52
CA ARG A 6 4.99 -5.95 10.31
C ARG A 6 5.26 -5.14 9.04
N THR A 7 4.22 -4.98 8.23
CA THR A 7 4.23 -4.14 7.02
C THR A 7 3.46 -2.87 7.28
N LEU A 8 4.00 -1.74 6.86
CA LEU A 8 3.36 -0.43 6.90
C LEU A 8 3.50 0.25 5.53
N ALA A 9 2.62 1.19 5.21
CA ALA A 9 2.88 2.21 4.20
C ALA A 9 3.07 3.55 4.92
N PRO A 10 4.24 4.21 4.78
CA PRO A 10 4.40 5.56 5.28
C PRO A 10 3.39 6.51 4.65
N LEU A 11 3.02 7.55 5.39
CA LEU A 11 2.16 8.63 4.91
C LEU A 11 2.83 9.44 3.81
N PHE A 12 4.12 9.74 3.99
CA PHE A 12 4.91 10.54 3.05
C PHE A 12 6.37 10.09 3.05
N TRP A 13 6.92 9.82 1.88
CA TRP A 13 8.34 9.51 1.67
C TRP A 13 9.17 10.75 1.32
N SER A 14 8.54 11.66 0.59
CA SER A 14 9.18 12.55 -0.35
C SER A 14 9.50 14.00 0.12
N PRO A 15 9.16 14.49 1.33
CA PRO A 15 9.32 15.93 1.64
C PRO A 15 10.74 16.46 1.62
N ASP A 16 11.74 15.60 1.81
CA ASP A 16 13.13 15.99 2.05
C ASP A 16 14.09 15.63 0.90
N LEU A 17 13.57 15.04 -0.19
CA LEU A 17 14.41 14.54 -1.29
C LEU A 17 14.80 15.63 -2.31
N GLY A 18 14.30 16.86 -2.17
CA GLY A 18 14.59 17.95 -3.10
C GLY A 18 14.08 17.68 -4.53
N ILE A 19 13.01 16.87 -4.64
CA ILE A 19 12.41 16.48 -5.91
C ILE A 19 11.79 17.71 -6.56
N ASP A 20 12.19 17.98 -7.80
CA ASP A 20 11.53 18.95 -8.65
C ASP A 20 10.28 18.31 -9.27
N TYR A 21 9.15 18.36 -8.55
CA TYR A 21 7.88 17.84 -9.05
C TYR A 21 7.35 18.57 -10.29
N ALA A 22 7.96 19.70 -10.68
CA ALA A 22 7.63 20.40 -11.92
C ALA A 22 8.44 19.87 -13.12
N ALA A 23 9.42 18.98 -12.91
CA ALA A 23 10.18 18.37 -13.98
C ALA A 23 9.26 17.51 -14.86
N PRO A 24 9.44 17.55 -16.20
CA PRO A 24 8.60 16.78 -17.13
C PRO A 24 8.80 15.27 -17.00
N SER A 25 9.97 14.84 -16.54
CA SER A 25 10.22 13.46 -16.14
C SER A 25 11.13 13.39 -14.92
N LEU A 26 10.96 12.33 -14.15
CA LEU A 26 11.70 12.02 -12.94
C LEU A 26 12.33 10.63 -13.07
N SER A 27 13.60 10.51 -12.69
CA SER A 27 14.29 9.21 -12.65
C SER A 27 13.94 8.46 -11.38
N LEU A 28 13.29 7.30 -11.52
CA LEU A 28 12.91 6.43 -10.42
C LEU A 28 14.13 6.03 -9.57
N ASP A 29 15.26 5.75 -10.19
CA ASP A 29 16.53 5.39 -9.54
C ASP A 29 17.11 6.51 -8.66
N GLN A 30 16.74 7.76 -8.91
CA GLN A 30 17.12 8.91 -8.07
C GLN A 30 16.17 9.08 -6.87
N LEU A 31 14.91 8.64 -7.01
CA LEU A 31 13.88 8.73 -5.98
C LEU A 31 13.98 7.57 -4.97
N LEU A 32 14.33 6.38 -5.44
CA LEU A 32 14.31 5.17 -4.62
C LEU A 32 15.38 5.19 -3.53
N PRO A 33 15.01 4.85 -2.27
CA PRO A 33 15.99 4.64 -1.21
C PRO A 33 16.95 3.50 -1.55
N LYS A 34 18.26 3.75 -1.41
CA LYS A 34 19.30 2.77 -1.74
C LYS A 34 19.64 1.88 -0.55
N VAL A 35 19.98 0.61 -0.81
CA VAL A 35 20.41 -0.32 0.24
C VAL A 35 21.66 0.22 0.94
N GLY A 36 21.65 0.18 2.27
CA GLY A 36 22.69 0.74 3.12
C GLY A 36 22.53 2.24 3.41
N GLN A 37 21.65 2.93 2.70
CA GLN A 37 21.36 4.34 2.95
C GLN A 37 20.47 4.50 4.19
N THR A 38 20.67 5.61 4.89
CA THR A 38 19.72 6.10 5.89
C THR A 38 18.71 7.04 5.22
N ALA A 39 17.43 6.75 5.42
CA ALA A 39 16.32 7.54 4.92
C ALA A 39 15.35 7.85 6.06
N SER A 40 14.28 8.59 5.75
CA SER A 40 13.22 8.88 6.70
C SER A 40 11.89 9.02 6.00
N ALA A 41 10.80 8.70 6.70
CA ALA A 41 9.44 8.88 6.20
C ALA A 41 8.51 9.29 7.36
N TYR A 42 7.33 9.76 7.00
CA TYR A 42 6.27 10.13 7.94
C TYR A 42 5.31 8.96 8.14
N PHE A 43 4.82 8.81 9.37
CA PHE A 43 3.99 7.71 9.82
C PHE A 43 2.83 8.23 10.65
N GLU A 44 1.77 7.43 10.72
CA GLU A 44 0.64 7.71 11.61
C GLU A 44 1.08 7.52 13.07
N ARG A 45 0.51 8.30 13.98
CA ARG A 45 0.77 8.14 15.41
C ARG A 45 0.38 6.76 15.95
N LEU A 46 -0.63 6.14 15.32
CA LEU A 46 -1.15 4.83 15.70
C LEU A 46 -0.27 3.67 15.22
N ASP A 47 0.76 3.93 14.42
CA ASP A 47 1.69 2.88 13.96
C ASP A 47 2.59 2.36 15.08
N HIS A 48 2.69 3.05 16.23
CA HIS A 48 3.42 2.60 17.42
C HIS A 48 4.86 2.11 17.15
N ILE A 49 5.56 2.74 16.20
CA ILE A 49 6.89 2.33 15.73
C ILE A 49 7.94 2.46 16.85
N GLN A 50 8.75 1.40 17.03
CA GLN A 50 9.80 1.35 18.05
C GLN A 50 11.20 1.44 17.44
N PRO A 51 12.13 2.19 18.04
CA PRO A 51 13.55 2.15 17.66
C PRO A 51 14.12 0.72 17.78
N GLY A 52 14.94 0.33 16.81
CA GLY A 52 15.54 -1.01 16.71
C GLY A 52 14.65 -2.04 16.02
N GLU A 53 13.37 -1.78 15.83
CA GLU A 53 12.45 -2.65 15.10
C GLU A 53 12.86 -2.79 13.62
N THR A 54 12.65 -3.98 13.05
CA THR A 54 12.77 -4.20 11.61
C THR A 54 11.38 -4.31 11.00
N LEU A 55 11.09 -3.46 10.03
CA LEU A 55 9.79 -3.34 9.37
C LEU A 55 9.89 -3.59 7.87
N GLN A 56 8.75 -3.93 7.27
CA GLN A 56 8.54 -3.82 5.84
C GLN A 56 7.79 -2.53 5.55
N LEU A 57 8.26 -1.75 4.58
CA LEU A 57 7.62 -0.51 4.17
C LEU A 57 7.24 -0.59 2.69
N ILE A 58 5.98 -0.28 2.37
CA ILE A 58 5.53 -0.09 0.99
C ILE A 58 5.93 1.31 0.55
N TRP A 59 6.93 1.37 -0.33
CA TRP A 59 7.33 2.60 -1.01
C TRP A 59 6.50 2.79 -2.28
N CYS A 60 5.92 3.98 -2.42
CA CYS A 60 5.11 4.39 -3.55
C CYS A 60 5.78 5.58 -4.26
N PRO A 61 5.67 5.68 -5.59
CA PRO A 61 6.11 6.87 -6.30
C PRO A 61 5.27 8.12 -5.97
N PRO A 62 5.74 9.33 -6.34
CA PRO A 62 5.20 10.61 -5.89
C PRO A 62 3.69 10.82 -5.98
N VAL A 63 3.04 10.48 -7.09
CA VAL A 63 1.59 10.75 -7.23
C VAL A 63 0.79 9.87 -6.26
N SER A 64 1.19 8.61 -6.11
CA SER A 64 0.58 7.67 -5.17
C SER A 64 0.99 7.90 -3.73
N ASP A 65 2.17 8.46 -3.46
CA ASP A 65 2.59 8.91 -2.12
C ASP A 65 1.61 9.99 -1.61
N LEU A 66 1.14 10.87 -2.49
CA LEU A 66 0.23 11.96 -2.12
C LEU A 66 -1.26 11.59 -2.20
N ASN A 67 -1.67 10.80 -3.21
CA ASN A 67 -3.08 10.59 -3.53
C ASN A 67 -3.50 9.11 -3.53
N GLY A 68 -2.57 8.20 -3.26
CA GLY A 68 -2.79 6.76 -3.35
C GLY A 68 -2.81 6.22 -4.79
N TRP A 69 -2.66 4.90 -4.91
CA TRP A 69 -2.66 4.22 -6.21
C TRP A 69 -3.96 4.34 -7.00
N SER A 70 -5.09 4.69 -6.36
CA SER A 70 -6.34 4.90 -7.09
C SER A 70 -6.28 6.07 -8.06
N GLU A 71 -5.40 7.04 -7.82
CA GLU A 71 -5.21 8.23 -8.66
C GLU A 71 -4.19 8.00 -9.79
N GLN A 72 -3.21 7.10 -9.58
CA GLN A 72 -2.20 6.73 -10.57
C GLN A 72 -1.89 5.22 -10.54
N PRO A 73 -2.81 4.35 -10.99
CA PRO A 73 -2.65 2.90 -10.82
C PRO A 73 -1.38 2.32 -11.45
N SER A 74 -0.85 2.91 -12.53
CA SER A 74 0.39 2.41 -13.16
C SER A 74 1.60 2.45 -12.23
N GLU A 75 1.59 3.31 -11.21
CA GLU A 75 2.67 3.41 -10.21
C GLU A 75 2.77 2.18 -9.32
N ILE A 76 1.73 1.34 -9.21
CA ILE A 76 1.82 0.05 -8.53
C ILE A 76 2.98 -0.80 -9.10
N ALA A 77 3.20 -0.74 -10.42
CA ALA A 77 4.29 -1.45 -11.09
C ALA A 77 5.69 -0.88 -10.81
N GLN A 78 5.73 0.31 -10.21
CA GLN A 78 6.94 1.06 -9.88
C GLN A 78 7.16 1.14 -8.36
N SER A 79 6.17 0.73 -7.57
CA SER A 79 6.27 0.60 -6.12
C SER A 79 7.27 -0.47 -5.70
N HIS A 80 7.86 -0.26 -4.53
CA HIS A 80 8.89 -1.13 -3.96
C HIS A 80 8.53 -1.53 -2.54
N LEU A 81 8.98 -2.71 -2.13
CA LEU A 81 8.96 -3.14 -0.75
C LEU A 81 10.35 -2.96 -0.16
N LEU A 82 10.46 -2.12 0.86
CA LEU A 82 11.68 -1.92 1.61
C LEU A 82 11.66 -2.80 2.85
N ARG A 83 12.80 -3.39 3.19
CA ARG A 83 13.05 -3.86 4.56
C ARG A 83 13.93 -2.83 5.23
N VAL A 84 13.50 -2.33 6.38
CA VAL A 84 14.22 -1.26 7.07
C VAL A 84 14.44 -1.58 8.54
N ARG A 85 15.48 -1.02 9.14
CA ARG A 85 15.67 -0.98 10.59
C ARG A 85 15.43 0.43 11.08
N ILE A 86 14.53 0.61 12.04
CA ILE A 86 14.23 1.92 12.61
C ILE A 86 15.37 2.36 13.53
N ASP A 87 15.94 3.53 13.27
CA ASP A 87 16.97 4.13 14.12
C ASP A 87 16.34 4.95 15.25
N GLY A 88 15.19 5.57 14.99
CA GLY A 88 14.45 6.40 15.94
C GLY A 88 13.77 7.58 15.27
N ALA A 89 13.34 8.55 16.07
CA ALA A 89 12.74 9.78 15.54
C ALA A 89 13.73 10.54 14.66
N ALA A 90 13.25 11.03 13.52
CA ALA A 90 14.00 11.94 12.66
C ALA A 90 13.72 13.40 13.07
N PRO A 91 14.69 14.31 12.92
CA PRO A 91 14.42 15.74 13.09
C PRO A 91 13.39 16.21 12.04
N MET A 92 12.57 17.19 12.41
CA MET A 92 11.70 17.86 11.45
C MET A 92 12.53 18.64 10.42
N PRO A 93 12.09 18.72 9.16
CA PRO A 93 12.72 19.59 8.17
C PRO A 93 12.74 21.04 8.64
N PRO A 94 13.71 21.85 8.19
CA PRO A 94 13.67 23.30 8.41
C PRO A 94 12.42 23.91 7.76
N ALA A 95 11.88 24.96 8.39
CA ALA A 95 10.68 25.66 7.91
C ALA A 95 10.89 26.27 6.50
N PRO A 96 9.83 26.40 5.68
CA PRO A 96 8.43 26.13 6.01
C PRO A 96 8.05 24.65 5.90
N LEU A 97 7.32 24.14 6.90
CA LEU A 97 6.69 22.83 6.82
C LEU A 97 5.40 22.97 6.00
N LEU A 98 5.18 22.05 5.05
CA LEU A 98 3.86 21.89 4.44
C LEU A 98 2.86 21.45 5.53
N ASP A 99 1.64 21.96 5.46
CA ASP A 99 0.58 21.66 6.45
C ASP A 99 0.32 20.16 6.60
N ILE A 100 0.50 19.40 5.51
CA ILE A 100 0.35 17.94 5.48
C ILE A 100 1.30 17.18 6.44
N HIS A 101 2.41 17.79 6.86
CA HIS A 101 3.35 17.19 7.81
C HIS A 101 3.05 17.53 9.27
N GLN A 102 2.14 18.47 9.53
CA GLN A 102 1.87 18.93 10.89
C GLN A 102 1.27 17.81 11.73
N GLY A 103 1.88 17.55 12.89
CA GLY A 103 1.42 16.54 13.83
C GLY A 103 1.78 15.10 13.47
N GLN A 104 2.40 14.85 12.32
CA GLN A 104 2.87 13.52 11.89
C GLN A 104 4.20 13.15 12.54
N GLN A 105 4.45 11.84 12.69
CA GLN A 105 5.70 11.34 13.25
C GLN A 105 6.69 10.96 12.15
N ARG A 106 7.86 11.58 12.17
CA ARG A 106 8.94 11.26 11.23
C ARG A 106 9.93 10.30 11.89
N TYR A 107 10.20 9.19 11.24
CA TYR A 107 11.19 8.21 11.70
C TYR A 107 12.34 8.09 10.71
N ARG A 108 13.54 7.99 11.25
CA ARG A 108 14.76 7.67 10.51
C ARG A 108 15.00 6.17 10.54
N PHE A 109 15.44 5.62 9.43
CA PHE A 109 15.69 4.19 9.29
C PHE A 109 16.82 3.90 8.31
N GLN A 110 17.46 2.75 8.51
CA GLN A 110 18.42 2.19 7.57
C GLN A 110 17.71 1.24 6.60
N VAL A 111 17.94 1.43 5.30
CA VAL A 111 17.43 0.53 4.26
C VAL A 111 18.29 -0.72 4.19
N LEU A 112 17.67 -1.87 4.45
CA LEU A 112 18.32 -3.18 4.46
C LEU A 112 18.11 -3.92 3.13
N SER A 113 16.96 -3.74 2.50
CA SER A 113 16.67 -4.23 1.15
C SER A 113 15.66 -3.32 0.45
N CYS A 114 15.69 -3.31 -0.87
CA CYS A 114 14.74 -2.63 -1.74
C CYS A 114 14.40 -3.58 -2.89
N THR A 115 13.15 -4.03 -2.97
CA THR A 115 12.71 -5.03 -3.96
C THR A 115 11.45 -4.52 -4.67
N PRO A 116 11.32 -4.68 -5.99
CA PRO A 116 10.08 -4.33 -6.69
C PRO A 116 8.88 -5.06 -6.07
N LEU A 117 7.80 -4.31 -5.76
CA LEU A 117 6.66 -4.82 -4.99
C LEU A 117 6.00 -6.00 -5.69
N LEU A 118 5.65 -5.85 -6.97
CA LEU A 118 4.95 -6.91 -7.72
C LEU A 118 5.77 -8.18 -7.83
N ALA A 119 7.08 -8.05 -8.10
CA ALA A 119 7.98 -9.19 -8.17
C ALA A 119 8.08 -9.92 -6.82
N PHE A 120 8.16 -9.17 -5.71
CA PHE A 120 8.15 -9.76 -4.36
C PHE A 120 6.86 -10.52 -4.10
N LEU A 121 5.71 -9.92 -4.38
CA LEU A 121 4.41 -10.52 -4.16
C LEU A 121 4.23 -11.81 -4.97
N GLN A 122 4.55 -11.78 -6.27
CA GLN A 122 4.41 -12.92 -7.18
C GLN A 122 5.35 -14.08 -6.83
N ALA A 123 6.52 -13.78 -6.27
CA ALA A 123 7.51 -14.80 -5.88
C ALA A 123 7.14 -15.56 -4.59
N GLN A 124 6.12 -15.13 -3.84
CA GLN A 124 5.73 -15.81 -2.61
C GLN A 124 5.12 -17.19 -2.87
N PRO A 125 5.32 -18.16 -1.96
CA PRO A 125 4.57 -19.41 -2.01
C PRO A 125 3.08 -19.15 -1.75
N LEU A 126 2.23 -20.05 -2.25
CA LEU A 126 0.82 -20.05 -1.85
C LEU A 126 0.71 -20.45 -0.39
N ASP A 127 -0.01 -19.64 0.38
CA ASP A 127 -0.30 -19.88 1.79
C ASP A 127 -1.78 -19.59 2.09
N PRO A 128 -2.60 -20.62 2.38
CA PRO A 128 -3.99 -20.46 2.79
C PRO A 128 -4.18 -19.60 4.05
N ALA A 129 -3.15 -19.46 4.88
CA ALA A 129 -3.16 -18.69 6.11
C ALA A 129 -2.46 -17.32 5.96
N ALA A 130 -2.08 -16.91 4.74
CA ALA A 130 -1.35 -15.65 4.51
C ALA A 130 -2.05 -14.44 5.15
N TRP A 131 -3.38 -14.39 5.02
CA TRP A 131 -4.26 -13.35 5.56
C TRP A 131 -5.73 -13.75 5.36
N GLN A 132 -6.66 -12.99 5.93
CA GLN A 132 -8.10 -13.17 5.75
C GLN A 132 -8.76 -11.82 5.46
N LEU A 133 -9.85 -11.81 4.70
CA LEU A 133 -10.61 -10.59 4.51
C LEU A 133 -11.25 -10.12 5.82
N VAL A 134 -11.11 -8.83 6.09
CA VAL A 134 -11.67 -8.21 7.28
C VAL A 134 -13.19 -8.36 7.29
N ARG A 135 -13.70 -8.72 8.47
CA ARG A 135 -15.13 -8.78 8.76
C ARG A 135 -15.52 -7.57 9.60
N ILE A 136 -16.61 -6.94 9.22
CA ILE A 136 -17.18 -5.79 9.93
C ILE A 136 -18.56 -6.16 10.47
N GLY A 137 -18.91 -5.58 11.62
CA GLY A 137 -20.26 -5.65 12.17
C GLY A 137 -21.23 -4.78 11.38
N ASP A 138 -22.50 -5.18 11.32
CA ASP A 138 -23.58 -4.33 10.84
C ASP A 138 -24.40 -3.76 12.01
N GLU A 139 -25.33 -2.85 11.69
CA GLU A 139 -26.22 -2.20 12.66
C GLU A 139 -27.17 -3.17 13.40
N HIS A 140 -27.32 -4.40 12.90
CA HIS A 140 -28.15 -5.46 13.47
C HIS A 140 -27.33 -6.48 14.29
N GLY A 141 -26.02 -6.25 14.46
CA GLY A 141 -25.12 -7.14 15.20
C GLY A 141 -24.66 -8.37 14.42
N ASN A 142 -24.92 -8.46 13.11
CA ASN A 142 -24.36 -9.51 12.26
C ASN A 142 -22.96 -9.12 11.79
N THR A 143 -22.20 -10.11 11.29
CA THR A 143 -20.89 -9.86 10.67
C THR A 143 -20.93 -10.17 9.18
N ARG A 144 -20.29 -9.32 8.38
CA ARG A 144 -20.15 -9.49 6.93
C ARG A 144 -18.73 -9.18 6.49
N LEU A 145 -18.35 -9.59 5.28
CA LEU A 145 -17.07 -9.16 4.72
C LEU A 145 -17.16 -7.68 4.37
N ASN A 146 -16.10 -6.93 4.62
CA ASN A 146 -16.03 -5.50 4.26
C ASN A 146 -16.26 -5.26 2.75
N TRP A 147 -15.92 -6.23 1.90
CA TRP A 147 -16.13 -6.22 0.45
C TRP A 147 -17.57 -6.54 -0.02
N ASP A 148 -18.50 -6.94 0.86
CA ASP A 148 -19.83 -7.40 0.43
C ASP A 148 -20.72 -6.28 -0.14
N ALA A 149 -20.53 -5.04 0.32
CA ALA A 149 -21.35 -3.92 -0.11
C ALA A 149 -20.62 -2.57 -0.03
N PRO A 150 -19.49 -2.40 -0.76
CA PRO A 150 -18.83 -1.11 -0.81
C PRO A 150 -19.74 -0.07 -1.48
N ARG A 151 -19.69 1.19 -1.02
CA ARG A 151 -20.44 2.29 -1.65
C ARG A 151 -19.83 2.69 -2.99
N TRP A 152 -18.52 2.55 -3.13
CA TRP A 152 -17.83 2.75 -4.39
C TRP A 152 -16.76 1.68 -4.58
N CYS A 153 -16.52 1.31 -5.83
CA CYS A 153 -15.52 0.33 -6.19
C CYS A 153 -14.96 0.65 -7.57
N ALA A 154 -13.65 0.50 -7.75
CA ALA A 154 -12.96 0.73 -8.99
C ALA A 154 -11.77 -0.22 -9.18
N ARG A 155 -11.31 -0.38 -10.41
CA ARG A 155 -10.26 -1.34 -10.77
C ARG A 155 -9.34 -0.84 -11.87
N ALA A 156 -8.09 -1.30 -11.84
CA ALA A 156 -7.13 -1.11 -12.92
C ALA A 156 -6.44 -2.43 -13.29
N GLN A 157 -5.89 -2.51 -14.49
CA GLN A 157 -4.97 -3.58 -14.88
C GLN A 157 -3.53 -3.06 -14.76
N VAL A 158 -2.67 -3.77 -14.04
CA VAL A 158 -1.28 -3.39 -13.82
C VAL A 158 -0.40 -4.61 -14.03
N GLN A 159 0.37 -4.62 -15.12
CA GLN A 159 1.31 -5.71 -15.45
C GLN A 159 0.70 -7.13 -15.32
N GLY A 160 -0.53 -7.31 -15.81
CA GLY A 160 -1.23 -8.61 -15.77
C GLY A 160 -1.92 -8.92 -14.44
N LEU A 161 -1.82 -8.04 -13.44
CA LEU A 161 -2.59 -8.11 -12.20
C LEU A 161 -3.81 -7.19 -12.26
N THR A 162 -4.83 -7.54 -11.50
CA THR A 162 -5.99 -6.68 -11.25
C THR A 162 -5.81 -5.96 -9.93
N TYR A 163 -5.72 -4.63 -9.98
CA TYR A 163 -5.86 -3.77 -8.81
C TYR A 163 -7.35 -3.51 -8.58
N LEU A 164 -7.82 -3.72 -7.36
CA LEU A 164 -9.20 -3.49 -6.94
C LEU A 164 -9.17 -2.58 -5.72
N VAL A 165 -9.94 -1.50 -5.77
CA VAL A 165 -10.08 -0.55 -4.66
C VAL A 165 -11.56 -0.30 -4.40
N ALA A 166 -11.91 -0.10 -3.14
CA ALA A 166 -13.26 0.22 -2.72
C ALA A 166 -13.28 1.05 -1.45
N GLY A 167 -14.41 1.72 -1.20
CA GLY A 167 -14.69 2.36 0.07
C GLY A 167 -16.10 2.06 0.55
N ASP A 168 -16.27 2.02 1.87
CA ASP A 168 -17.56 1.74 2.51
C ASP A 168 -18.46 2.98 2.63
N GLY A 169 -17.97 4.13 2.15
CA GLY A 169 -18.67 5.41 2.16
C GLY A 169 -18.64 6.14 3.51
N HIS A 170 -17.82 5.66 4.44
CA HIS A 170 -17.34 6.36 5.61
C HIS A 170 -15.84 6.57 5.45
N GLU A 171 -15.05 6.33 6.50
CA GLU A 171 -13.59 6.49 6.49
C GLU A 171 -12.86 5.19 6.13
N GLY A 172 -13.60 4.10 5.85
CA GLY A 172 -13.04 2.78 5.51
C GLY A 172 -12.68 2.64 4.04
N HIS A 173 -11.41 2.31 3.77
CA HIS A 173 -10.90 2.07 2.42
C HIS A 173 -10.28 0.68 2.32
N MET A 174 -10.49 0.01 1.19
CA MET A 174 -10.02 -1.34 0.94
C MET A 174 -9.27 -1.39 -0.38
N GLN A 175 -8.14 -2.08 -0.41
CA GLN A 175 -7.38 -2.30 -1.63
C GLN A 175 -6.92 -3.74 -1.75
N MET A 176 -6.81 -4.24 -2.99
CA MET A 176 -6.35 -5.59 -3.26
C MET A 176 -5.60 -5.67 -4.59
N LEU A 177 -4.56 -6.50 -4.63
CA LEU A 177 -3.93 -6.96 -5.87
C LEU A 177 -4.26 -8.44 -6.10
N LEU A 178 -4.68 -8.76 -7.32
CA LEU A 178 -5.23 -10.06 -7.69
C LEU A 178 -4.59 -10.61 -8.97
N GLU A 179 -4.24 -11.89 -8.96
CA GLU A 179 -4.10 -12.72 -10.16
C GLU A 179 -5.49 -13.30 -10.47
N VAL A 180 -6.14 -12.83 -11.54
CA VAL A 180 -7.46 -13.29 -11.96
C VAL A 180 -7.32 -14.30 -13.10
N GLY A 181 -7.40 -15.59 -12.77
CA GLY A 181 -7.41 -16.67 -13.74
C GLY A 181 -8.80 -17.23 -14.02
N GLU A 182 -8.91 -18.10 -15.04
CA GLU A 182 -10.15 -18.79 -15.37
C GLU A 182 -10.58 -19.76 -14.26
N GLN A 183 -9.62 -20.51 -13.70
CA GLN A 183 -9.88 -21.56 -12.72
C GLN A 183 -9.76 -21.06 -11.27
N GLN A 184 -8.83 -20.16 -11.00
CA GLN A 184 -8.50 -19.72 -9.64
C GLN A 184 -8.19 -18.23 -9.61
N TRP A 185 -8.56 -17.59 -8.51
CA TRP A 185 -8.25 -16.19 -8.22
C TRP A 185 -7.34 -16.17 -7.00
N VAL A 186 -6.17 -15.54 -7.14
CA VAL A 186 -5.17 -15.46 -6.07
C VAL A 186 -5.06 -14.01 -5.66
N GLY A 187 -5.28 -13.72 -4.37
CA GLY A 187 -4.95 -12.42 -3.80
C GLY A 187 -3.47 -12.39 -3.40
N LEU A 188 -2.84 -11.24 -3.59
CA LEU A 188 -1.41 -11.02 -3.35
C LEU A 188 -1.15 -9.99 -2.24
N LEU A 189 -2.03 -8.99 -2.15
CA LEU A 189 -2.01 -7.90 -1.19
C LEU A 189 -3.45 -7.65 -0.77
N SER A 190 -3.71 -7.50 0.53
CA SER A 190 -4.96 -7.00 1.09
C SER A 190 -4.67 -5.81 1.97
N VAL A 191 -5.30 -4.67 1.70
CA VAL A 191 -5.18 -3.45 2.48
C VAL A 191 -6.54 -3.08 3.04
N TYR A 192 -6.58 -2.76 4.33
CA TYR A 192 -7.75 -2.17 4.98
C TYR A 192 -7.31 -0.95 5.79
N LEU A 193 -7.80 0.23 5.38
CA LEU A 193 -7.54 1.49 6.05
C LEU A 193 -8.80 1.89 6.80
N SER A 194 -8.67 2.23 8.08
CA SER A 194 -9.79 2.62 8.92
C SER A 194 -9.33 3.62 9.99
N PRO A 195 -10.26 4.32 10.65
CA PRO A 195 -9.91 5.22 11.75
C PRO A 195 -9.24 4.52 12.95
N GLY A 196 -9.42 3.19 13.04
CA GLY A 196 -8.78 2.36 14.07
C GLY A 196 -7.36 1.93 13.75
N GLY A 197 -6.87 2.22 12.54
CA GLY A 197 -5.56 1.80 12.05
C GLY A 197 -5.63 1.19 10.64
N ASN A 198 -4.44 0.94 10.10
CA ASN A 198 -4.21 0.46 8.75
C ASN A 198 -3.57 -0.94 8.78
N ASP A 199 -4.17 -1.87 8.04
CA ASP A 199 -3.67 -3.22 7.88
C ASP A 199 -3.12 -3.41 6.45
N TYR A 200 -1.90 -3.91 6.35
CA TYR A 200 -1.20 -4.18 5.08
C TYR A 200 -0.74 -5.64 5.05
N ASP A 201 -1.60 -6.51 4.53
CA ASP A 201 -1.34 -7.94 4.47
C ASP A 201 -0.73 -8.35 3.13
N LEU A 202 0.50 -8.86 3.16
CA LEU A 202 1.21 -9.37 1.99
C LEU A 202 1.16 -10.90 1.99
N GLY A 203 0.81 -11.50 0.87
CA GLY A 203 0.95 -12.94 0.67
C GLY A 203 0.03 -13.50 -0.39
N ARG A 204 0.44 -14.62 -1.00
CA ARG A 204 -0.32 -15.27 -2.07
C ARG A 204 -1.30 -16.26 -1.50
N ARG A 205 -2.60 -16.02 -1.71
CA ARG A 205 -3.67 -16.87 -1.21
C ARG A 205 -4.76 -17.07 -2.24
N VAL A 206 -5.18 -18.32 -2.43
CA VAL A 206 -6.35 -18.64 -3.25
C VAL A 206 -7.60 -18.13 -2.53
N LEU A 207 -8.39 -17.33 -3.23
CA LEU A 207 -9.69 -16.89 -2.74
C LEU A 207 -10.73 -17.98 -2.97
N GLU A 208 -11.47 -18.33 -1.92
CA GLU A 208 -12.47 -19.39 -1.96
C GLU A 208 -13.77 -18.96 -1.26
N GLY A 209 -14.84 -19.75 -1.48
CA GLY A 209 -16.06 -19.63 -0.70
C GLY A 209 -16.68 -18.21 -0.68
N PRO A 210 -17.03 -17.68 0.51
CA PRO A 210 -17.60 -16.33 0.64
C PRO A 210 -16.71 -15.20 0.13
N GLU A 211 -15.39 -15.28 0.36
CA GLU A 211 -14.46 -14.22 -0.04
C GLU A 211 -14.36 -14.11 -1.55
N LEU A 212 -14.23 -15.24 -2.26
CA LEU A 212 -14.24 -15.25 -3.72
C LEU A 212 -15.54 -14.68 -4.29
N ARG A 213 -16.69 -15.01 -3.68
CA ARG A 213 -17.99 -14.46 -4.12
C ARG A 213 -18.04 -12.95 -3.92
N SER A 214 -17.59 -12.47 -2.76
CA SER A 214 -17.55 -11.05 -2.41
C SER A 214 -16.68 -10.25 -3.40
N ILE A 215 -15.44 -10.71 -3.63
CA ILE A 215 -14.51 -10.06 -4.56
C ILE A 215 -14.98 -10.13 -6.01
N ARG A 216 -15.60 -11.25 -6.44
CA ARG A 216 -16.22 -11.34 -7.78
C ARG A 216 -17.33 -10.30 -7.97
N GLN A 217 -18.19 -10.13 -6.97
CA GLN A 217 -19.27 -9.15 -7.02
C GLN A 217 -18.75 -7.72 -7.02
N ALA A 218 -17.74 -7.42 -6.21
CA ALA A 218 -17.07 -6.12 -6.21
C ALA A 218 -16.45 -5.83 -7.57
N LEU A 219 -15.67 -6.77 -8.12
CA LEU A 219 -15.00 -6.62 -9.42
C LEU A 219 -15.98 -6.44 -10.58
N ALA A 220 -17.14 -7.12 -10.54
CA ALA A 220 -18.18 -6.98 -11.56
C ALA A 220 -18.84 -5.59 -11.57
N LYS A 221 -18.85 -4.89 -10.43
CA LYS A 221 -19.40 -3.53 -10.28
C LYS A 221 -18.33 -2.43 -10.37
N ALA A 222 -17.05 -2.82 -10.33
CA ALA A 222 -15.94 -1.91 -10.27
C ALA A 222 -15.82 -1.08 -11.57
N ARG A 223 -15.76 0.24 -11.41
CA ARG A 223 -15.49 1.16 -12.51
C ARG A 223 -14.03 1.06 -12.94
N PRO A 224 -13.71 1.24 -14.23
CA PRO A 224 -12.30 1.31 -14.63
C PRO A 224 -11.63 2.55 -14.04
N LEU A 225 -10.39 2.39 -13.60
CA LEU A 225 -9.46 3.47 -13.27
C LEU A 225 -8.44 3.61 -14.39
N SER A 226 -8.01 4.85 -14.58
CA SER A 226 -6.88 5.23 -15.42
C SER A 226 -5.99 6.15 -14.62
N ASP A 227 -4.75 6.26 -15.05
CA ASP A 227 -3.83 7.27 -14.55
C ASP A 227 -4.43 8.68 -14.72
N SER A 228 -4.32 9.49 -13.68
CA SER A 228 -4.71 10.90 -13.69
C SER A 228 -3.70 11.78 -14.43
N GLN A 229 -2.44 11.34 -14.47
CA GLN A 229 -1.32 12.04 -15.09
C GLN A 229 -0.63 11.18 -16.13
N ASP A 230 -0.03 11.85 -17.13
CA ASP A 230 0.82 11.19 -18.11
C ASP A 230 2.02 10.50 -17.44
N ALA A 231 2.60 9.53 -18.14
CA ALA A 231 3.79 8.84 -17.66
C ALA A 231 4.95 9.85 -17.49
N TYR A 232 5.43 9.99 -16.26
CA TYR A 232 6.49 10.93 -15.89
C TYR A 232 7.71 10.24 -15.27
N LEU A 233 7.61 8.96 -14.90
CA LEU A 233 8.71 8.21 -14.29
C LEU A 233 9.51 7.43 -15.34
N GLU A 234 10.82 7.68 -15.36
CA GLU A 234 11.79 6.97 -16.18
C GLU A 234 12.62 6.01 -15.32
N ARG A 235 12.99 4.86 -15.86
CA ARG A 235 13.90 3.89 -15.22
C ARG A 235 15.35 4.25 -15.53
#